data_AF-U2LUV8-F1
#
_entry.id   AF-U2LUV8-F1
#
_cell.length_a   1.000
_cell.length_b   1.000
_cell.length_c   1.000
_cell.angle_alpha   90.00
_cell.angle_beta   90.00
_cell.angle_gamma   90.00
#
_symmetry.space_group_name_H-M   'P 1'
#
loop_
_entity.id
_entity.type
_entity.pdbx_description
1 polymer ?
#
loop_
_entity_poly.entity_id
_entity_poly.type
_entity_poly.pdbx_seq_one_letter_code
_entity_poly.pdbx_strand_id
1 'polypeptide(L)'
;MQVSMSELRHRISILRPVMDTDDEGNILAQTTQKVGKAWALVLPFAAKISDGYAEKVQEVDYRIVIRYRTDVRVTDRIRWDGKTLIPIAPPYPLGGKKQWLVIECRELVEDG
;
A
#
# COMPACT_ATOMS: atom_id res chain seq x y z
N MET A 1 12.30 13.27 -8.11
CA MET A 1 11.12 12.75 -8.83
C MET A 1 10.18 13.92 -9.09
N GLN A 2 9.86 14.20 -10.35
CA GLN A 2 8.81 15.17 -10.74
C GLN A 2 7.54 14.36 -11.04
N VAL A 3 6.39 14.81 -10.54
CA VAL A 3 5.10 14.13 -10.73
C VAL A 3 4.07 15.16 -11.14
N SER A 4 3.30 14.82 -12.17
CA SER A 4 2.23 15.61 -12.75
C SER A 4 0.88 14.87 -12.65
N MET A 5 -0.22 15.60 -12.85
CA MET A 5 -1.57 15.04 -12.73
C MET A 5 -1.83 13.92 -13.76
N SER A 6 -1.23 14.01 -14.96
CA SER A 6 -1.42 13.07 -16.07
C SER A 6 -0.71 11.73 -15.90
N GLU A 7 0.20 11.63 -14.92
CA GLU A 7 0.89 10.39 -14.56
C GLU A 7 0.09 9.51 -13.60
N LEU A 8 -0.96 10.05 -12.96
CA LEU A 8 -1.84 9.30 -12.06
C LEU A 8 -2.83 8.42 -12.84
N ARG A 9 -2.34 7.37 -13.49
CA ARG A 9 -3.10 6.53 -14.43
C ARG A 9 -3.75 5.30 -13.81
N HIS A 10 -3.42 4.95 -12.56
CA HIS A 10 -3.91 3.74 -11.91
C HIS A 10 -4.99 4.08 -10.87
N ARG A 11 -5.97 3.18 -10.70
CA ARG A 11 -6.92 3.25 -9.58
C ARG A 11 -6.47 2.34 -8.46
N ILE A 12 -6.39 2.88 -7.25
CA ILE A 12 -6.10 2.12 -6.04
C ILE A 12 -7.26 2.24 -5.04
N SER A 13 -7.41 1.23 -4.19
CA SER A 13 -8.26 1.30 -2.98
C SER A 13 -7.37 1.20 -1.74
N ILE A 14 -7.63 2.07 -0.77
CA ILE A 14 -6.94 2.11 0.52
C ILE A 14 -7.86 1.43 1.53
N LEU A 15 -7.34 0.42 2.20
CA LEU A 15 -8.07 -0.46 3.10
C LEU A 15 -7.42 -0.41 4.48
N ARG A 16 -8.19 -0.26 5.55
CA ARG A 16 -7.70 -0.27 6.92
C ARG A 16 -8.12 -1.57 7.60
N PRO A 17 -7.17 -2.41 8.04
CA PRO A 17 -7.47 -3.46 8.99
C PRO A 17 -8.01 -2.81 10.27
N VAL A 18 -9.17 -3.28 10.72
CA VAL A 18 -9.79 -2.87 11.98
C VAL A 18 -9.86 -4.12 12.86
N MET A 19 -9.29 -4.01 14.05
CA MET A 19 -9.46 -5.00 15.10
C MET A 19 -10.62 -4.53 15.96
N ASP A 20 -11.66 -5.36 16.02
CA ASP A 20 -12.73 -5.19 16.99
C ASP A 20 -12.32 -5.97 18.25
N THR A 21 -12.35 -5.33 19.41
CA THR A 21 -11.95 -5.94 20.68
C THR A 21 -13.07 -5.79 21.71
N ASP A 22 -13.26 -6.81 22.55
CA ASP A 22 -14.15 -6.68 23.71
C ASP A 22 -13.53 -5.80 24.81
N ASP A 23 -14.29 -5.59 25.89
CA ASP A 23 -13.87 -4.81 27.06
C ASP A 23 -12.65 -5.42 27.79
N GLU A 24 -12.32 -6.68 27.52
CA GLU A 24 -11.17 -7.40 28.07
C GLU A 24 -9.95 -7.38 27.12
N GLY A 25 -10.09 -6.78 25.93
CA GLY A 25 -9.05 -6.66 24.91
C GLY A 25 -8.89 -7.89 24.01
N ASN A 26 -9.80 -8.86 24.06
CA ASN A 26 -9.79 -10.02 23.16
C ASN A 26 -10.24 -9.60 21.76
N ILE A 27 -9.59 -10.14 20.72
CA ILE A 27 -9.95 -9.86 19.33
C ILE A 27 -11.25 -10.59 18.97
N LEU A 28 -12.31 -9.83 18.75
CA LEU A 28 -13.63 -10.32 18.33
C LEU A 28 -13.70 -10.54 16.81
N ALA A 29 -13.13 -9.63 16.03
CA ALA A 29 -13.10 -9.72 14.58
C ALA A 29 -11.94 -8.91 13.98
N GLN A 30 -11.35 -9.44 12.92
CA GLN A 30 -10.44 -8.68 12.05
C GLN A 30 -11.18 -8.36 10.75
N THR A 31 -11.71 -7.14 10.65
CA THR A 31 -12.38 -6.67 9.43
C THR A 31 -11.47 -5.74 8.65
N THR A 32 -11.84 -5.47 7.40
CA THR A 32 -11.14 -4.51 6.56
C THR A 32 -12.10 -3.42 6.10
N GLN A 33 -11.87 -2.19 6.54
CA GLN A 33 -12.66 -1.02 6.17
C GLN A 33 -12.04 -0.32 4.95
N LYS A 34 -12.87 0.12 3.99
CA LYS A 34 -12.38 0.96 2.89
C LYS A 34 -12.23 2.41 3.33
N VAL A 35 -10.99 2.90 3.38
CA VAL A 35 -10.65 4.30 3.70
C VAL A 35 -10.94 5.22 2.53
N GLY A 36 -10.69 4.75 1.30
CA GLY A 36 -11.00 5.52 0.11
C GLY A 36 -10.40 4.95 -1.17
N LYS A 37 -10.59 5.70 -2.26
CA LYS A 37 -9.98 5.42 -3.57
C LYS A 37 -9.13 6.61 -4.02
N ALA A 38 -8.11 6.35 -4.81
CA ALA A 38 -7.27 7.40 -5.39
C ALA A 38 -6.85 7.04 -6.83
N TRP A 39 -6.58 8.07 -7.62
CA TRP A 39 -5.75 7.95 -8.81
C TRP A 39 -4.28 7.97 -8.37
N ALA A 40 -3.46 7.11 -8.98
CA ALA A 40 -2.09 6.85 -8.55
C ALA A 40 -1.13 6.66 -9.72
N LEU A 41 0.11 7.11 -9.52
CA LEU A 41 1.28 6.65 -10.27
C LEU A 41 1.88 5.49 -9.48
N VAL A 42 2.03 4.32 -10.09
CA VAL A 42 2.57 3.11 -9.44
C VAL A 42 3.86 2.72 -10.16
N LEU A 43 4.97 2.67 -9.44
CA LEU A 43 6.30 2.41 -9.99
C LEU A 43 6.96 1.25 -9.22
N PRO A 44 7.27 0.11 -9.85
CA PRO A 44 8.14 -0.89 -9.23
C PRO A 44 9.56 -0.33 -9.10
N PHE A 45 10.27 -0.63 -8.01
CA PHE A 45 11.66 -0.16 -7.82
C PHE A 45 12.64 -1.20 -7.26
N ALA A 46 12.15 -2.32 -6.74
CA ALA A 46 12.99 -3.48 -6.44
C ALA A 46 12.20 -4.77 -6.64
N ALA A 47 12.85 -5.82 -7.16
CA ALA A 47 12.30 -7.16 -7.24
C ALA A 47 13.33 -8.13 -6.67
N LYS A 48 12.92 -8.95 -5.69
CA LYS A 48 13.76 -9.98 -5.09
C LYS A 48 13.19 -11.34 -5.46
N ILE A 49 14.05 -12.21 -5.99
CA ILE A 49 13.74 -13.60 -6.33
C ILE A 49 14.58 -14.48 -5.41
N SER A 50 13.93 -15.37 -4.65
CA SER A 50 14.62 -16.38 -3.86
C SER A 50 14.32 -17.76 -4.45
N ASP A 51 15.38 -18.47 -4.87
CA ASP A 51 15.32 -19.78 -5.53
C ASP A 51 15.72 -20.90 -4.55
N GLY A 52 15.14 -20.85 -3.35
CA GLY A 52 15.30 -21.91 -2.35
C GLY A 52 14.31 -23.04 -2.61
N TYR A 53 14.75 -24.29 -2.44
CA TYR A 53 13.91 -25.48 -2.59
C TYR A 53 12.55 -25.32 -1.87
N ALA A 54 11.47 -25.43 -2.66
CA ALA A 54 10.06 -25.17 -2.35
C ALA A 54 9.67 -23.66 -2.34
N GLU A 55 9.02 -23.26 -3.44
CA GLU A 55 8.29 -22.00 -3.68
C GLU A 55 9.11 -20.76 -4.14
N LYS A 56 8.86 -20.33 -5.38
CA LYS A 56 9.39 -19.07 -5.92
C LYS A 56 8.62 -17.89 -5.33
N VAL A 57 9.09 -17.35 -4.20
CA VAL A 57 8.56 -16.09 -3.68
C VAL A 57 9.15 -14.92 -4.48
N GLN A 58 8.29 -14.21 -5.21
CA GLN A 58 8.65 -12.97 -5.91
C GLN A 58 8.18 -11.76 -5.08
N GLU A 59 9.08 -11.17 -4.30
CA GLU A 59 8.78 -9.91 -3.60
C GLU A 59 9.06 -8.73 -4.53
N VAL A 60 8.04 -7.92 -4.81
CA VAL A 60 8.18 -6.67 -5.58
C VAL A 60 7.85 -5.47 -4.69
N ASP A 61 8.79 -4.54 -4.58
CA ASP A 61 8.58 -3.27 -3.90
C ASP A 61 8.14 -2.20 -4.90
N TYR A 62 7.11 -1.45 -4.52
CA TYR A 62 6.44 -0.42 -5.30
C TYR A 62 6.49 0.92 -4.60
N ARG A 63 6.72 1.98 -5.37
CA ARG A 63 6.50 3.36 -4.96
C ARG A 63 5.21 3.85 -5.60
N ILE A 64 4.22 4.15 -4.77
CA ILE A 64 2.93 4.69 -5.18
C ILE A 64 2.91 6.18 -4.87
N VAL A 65 2.50 6.99 -5.84
CA VAL A 65 2.29 8.43 -5.66
C VAL A 65 0.82 8.75 -5.89
N ILE A 66 0.22 9.46 -4.94
CA ILE A 66 -1.16 9.95 -5.03
C ILE A 66 -1.21 11.45 -4.71
N ARG A 67 -2.38 12.07 -4.91
CA ARG A 67 -2.64 13.42 -4.35
C ARG A 67 -2.48 13.40 -2.83
N TYR A 68 -1.89 14.47 -2.30
CA TYR A 68 -1.67 14.59 -0.86
C TYR A 68 -2.97 14.44 -0.06
N ARG A 69 -2.90 13.62 0.99
CA ARG A 69 -3.95 13.39 1.99
C ARG A 69 -3.30 12.91 3.29
N THR A 70 -4.00 13.07 4.42
CA THR A 70 -3.43 12.87 5.77
C THR A 70 -3.96 11.64 6.49
N ASP A 71 -4.92 10.93 5.90
CA ASP A 71 -5.66 9.84 6.52
C ASP A 71 -5.15 8.45 6.10
N VAL A 72 -4.05 8.37 5.34
CA VAL A 72 -3.36 7.12 4.98
C VAL A 72 -2.34 6.77 6.05
N ARG A 73 -2.35 5.51 6.51
CA ARG A 73 -1.48 4.99 7.58
C ARG A 73 -0.58 3.87 7.05
N VAL A 74 0.53 3.64 7.74
CA VAL A 74 1.45 2.51 7.44
C VAL A 74 0.76 1.15 7.64
N THR A 75 -0.24 1.07 8.52
CA THR A 75 -1.04 -0.14 8.78
C THR A 75 -2.10 -0.41 7.72
N ASP A 76 -2.35 0.53 6.80
CA ASP A 76 -3.34 0.34 5.74
C ASP A 76 -2.81 -0.68 4.70
N ARG A 77 -3.69 -1.29 3.93
CA ARG A 77 -3.39 -2.13 2.77
C ARG A 77 -3.83 -1.40 1.50
N ILE A 78 -3.05 -1.51 0.44
CA ILE A 78 -3.38 -0.93 -0.87
C ILE A 78 -3.79 -2.06 -1.82
N ARG A 79 -5.00 -1.99 -2.37
CA ARG A 79 -5.45 -2.88 -3.45
C ARG A 79 -5.26 -2.18 -4.79
N TRP A 80 -4.53 -2.83 -5.69
CA TRP A 80 -4.24 -2.35 -7.03
C TRP A 80 -4.05 -3.56 -7.95
N ASP A 81 -4.77 -3.58 -9.07
CA ASP A 81 -4.60 -4.60 -10.13
C ASP A 81 -4.60 -6.06 -9.62
N GLY A 82 -5.57 -6.40 -8.77
CA GLY A 82 -5.66 -7.71 -8.10
C GLY A 82 -4.68 -7.90 -6.94
N LYS A 83 -3.57 -7.18 -6.90
CA LYS A 83 -2.52 -7.27 -5.87
C LYS A 83 -2.93 -6.61 -4.56
N THR A 84 -2.41 -7.15 -3.47
CA THR A 84 -2.40 -6.51 -2.15
C THR A 84 -0.99 -6.00 -1.88
N LEU A 85 -0.86 -4.71 -1.61
CA LEU A 85 0.41 -4.09 -1.25
C LEU A 85 0.35 -3.59 0.19
N ILE A 86 1.41 -3.81 0.94
CA ILE A 86 1.56 -3.42 2.34
C ILE A 86 2.60 -2.30 2.42
N PRO A 87 2.26 -1.11 2.96
CA PRO A 87 3.24 -0.06 3.19
C PRO A 87 4.39 -0.56 4.07
N ILE A 88 5.62 -0.28 3.66
CA ILE A 88 6.84 -0.67 4.39
C ILE A 88 7.42 0.50 5.20
N ALA A 89 6.87 1.71 5.03
CA ALA A 89 7.21 2.90 5.78
C ALA A 89 6.00 3.85 5.90
N PRO A 90 5.98 4.76 6.88
CA PRO A 90 4.98 5.82 6.95
C PRO A 90 4.89 6.63 5.64
N PRO A 91 3.69 6.90 5.11
CA PRO A 91 3.52 7.75 3.94
C PRO A 91 4.11 9.15 4.17
N TYR A 92 4.77 9.70 3.15
CA TYR A 92 5.46 10.98 3.27
C TYR A 92 5.19 11.92 2.08
N PRO A 93 5.18 13.25 2.26
CA PRO A 93 4.98 14.18 1.17
C PRO A 93 6.14 14.13 0.17
N LEU A 94 5.84 14.19 -1.13
CA LEU A 94 6.89 14.33 -2.14
C LEU A 94 7.35 15.78 -2.24
N GLY A 95 8.60 16.03 -1.86
CA GLY A 95 9.18 17.37 -1.90
C GLY A 95 8.60 18.31 -0.84
N GLY A 96 8.83 19.62 -1.00
CA GLY A 96 8.47 20.63 0.00
C GLY A 96 7.02 21.13 -0.06
N LYS A 97 6.26 20.77 -1.10
CA LYS A 97 4.86 21.19 -1.26
C LYS A 97 3.97 19.97 -1.01
N LYS A 98 2.96 20.10 -0.15
CA LYS A 98 1.94 19.07 0.17
C LYS A 98 0.99 18.81 -1.02
N GLN A 99 1.54 18.50 -2.19
CA GLN A 99 0.82 18.24 -3.42
C GLN A 99 0.64 16.75 -3.65
N TRP A 100 1.66 15.97 -3.30
CA TRP A 100 1.70 14.53 -3.50
C TRP A 100 2.06 13.81 -2.22
N LEU A 101 1.53 12.60 -2.06
CA LEU A 101 1.90 11.66 -1.01
C LEU A 101 2.55 10.45 -1.65
N VAL A 102 3.70 10.06 -1.13
CA VAL A 102 4.42 8.83 -1.48
C VAL A 102 4.05 7.74 -0.46
N ILE A 103 3.78 6.56 -0.99
CA ILE A 103 3.55 5.34 -0.22
C ILE A 103 4.49 4.29 -0.81
N GLU A 104 5.47 3.85 -0.03
CA GLU A 104 6.34 2.74 -0.40
C GLU A 104 5.75 1.47 0.16
N CYS A 105 5.52 0.49 -0.71
CA CYS A 105 4.83 -0.75 -0.38
C CYS A 105 5.59 -1.96 -0.90
N ARG A 106 5.35 -3.09 -0.27
CA ARG A 106 5.72 -4.42 -0.76
C ARG A 106 4.48 -5.19 -1.18
N GLU A 107 4.58 -5.95 -2.26
CA GLU A 107 3.54 -6.91 -2.63
C GLU A 107 3.45 -8.06 -1.64
N LEU A 108 2.25 -8.30 -1.11
CA LEU A 108 1.96 -9.50 -0.35
C LEU A 108 1.73 -10.63 -1.36
N VAL A 109 2.67 -11.57 -1.41
CA VAL A 109 2.51 -12.85 -2.09
C VAL A 109 1.82 -13.79 -1.11
N GLU A 110 0.60 -14.23 -1.42
CA GLU A 110 -0.05 -15.31 -0.69
C GLU A 110 0.41 -16.63 -1.31
N ASP A 111 1.00 -17.53 -0.51
CA ASP A 111 1.26 -18.92 -0.89
C ASP A 111 -0.05 -19.53 -1.42
N GLY A 112 0.02 -20.16 -2.59
CA GLY A 112 -1.12 -20.78 -3.26
C GLY A 112 -1.57 -22.10 -2.68
#